data_AF-A0A061H762-F1
#
_entry.id   AF-A0A061H762-F1
#
_cell.length_a   1.000
_cell.length_b   1.000
_cell.length_c   1.000
_cell.angle_alpha   90.00
_cell.angle_beta   90.00
_cell.angle_gamma   90.00
#
_symmetry.space_group_name_H-M   'P 1'
#
loop_
_entity.id
_entity.type
_entity.pdbx_description
1 polymer ?
#
loop_
_entity_poly.entity_id
_entity_poly.type
_entity_poly.pdbx_seq_one_letter_code
_entity_poly.pdbx_strand_id
1 'polypeptide(L)' 'MKSNPCGRLRPGDEVTWTDDDGERRYGVFIEMSTPHLAEIVEIDTGATFEVPICDLAISA' A
#
# COMPACT_ATOMS: atom_id res chain seq x y z
N MET A 1 19.76 10.91 1.67
CA MET A 1 18.49 10.53 2.32
C MET A 1 17.47 10.35 1.20
N LYS A 2 17.04 9.12 0.92
CA LYS A 2 15.99 8.90 -0.07
C LYS A 2 14.68 9.39 0.55
N SER A 3 14.06 10.40 -0.05
CA SER A 3 12.73 10.85 0.33
C SER A 3 11.81 9.64 0.30
N ASN A 4 11.17 9.36 1.43
CA ASN A 4 10.08 8.40 1.45
C ASN A 4 9.03 8.94 0.46
N PRO A 5 8.64 8.20 -0.59
CA PRO A 5 7.60 8.66 -1.52
C PRO A 5 6.22 8.77 -0.85
N CYS A 6 6.13 8.55 0.47
CA CYS A 6 5.01 8.85 1.36
C CYS A 6 4.66 10.35 1.40
N GLY A 7 4.35 10.94 0.25
CA GLY A 7 3.24 11.88 0.20
C GLY A 7 2.09 11.25 0.98
N ARG A 8 1.58 12.00 1.96
CA ARG A 8 0.61 11.55 2.98
C ARG A 8 -0.50 10.68 2.36
N LEU A 9 -0.36 9.35 2.45
CA LEU A 9 -1.38 8.39 2.04
C LEU A 9 -2.70 8.76 2.71
N ARG A 10 -3.78 8.71 1.96
CA ARG A 10 -5.14 9.01 2.41
C ARG A 10 -6.03 7.80 2.12
N PRO A 11 -6.99 7.51 3.01
CA PRO A 11 -8.01 6.52 2.73
C PRO A 11 -8.63 6.76 1.35
N GLY A 12 -8.61 5.73 0.50
CA GLY A 12 -9.06 5.79 -0.89
C GLY A 12 -7.97 6.01 -1.94
N ASP A 13 -6.72 6.27 -1.55
CA ASP A 13 -5.61 6.37 -2.51
C ASP A 13 -5.32 5.00 -3.14
N GLU A 14 -5.20 4.97 -4.46
CA GLU A 14 -4.74 3.79 -5.18
C GLU A 14 -3.22 3.61 -4.99
N VAL A 15 -2.83 2.41 -4.57
CA VAL A 15 -1.46 2.05 -4.24
C VAL A 15 -1.04 0.78 -4.96
N THR A 16 0.26 0.62 -5.10
CA THR A 16 0.91 -0.60 -5.57
C THR A 16 1.96 -1.05 -4.58
N TRP A 17 2.15 -2.36 -4.49
CA TRP A 17 3.24 -2.99 -3.75
C TRP A 17 3.76 -4.19 -4.51
N THR A 18 4.88 -4.73 -4.06
CA THR A 18 5.42 -6.02 -4.55
C THR A 18 5.17 -7.05 -3.47
N ASP A 19 4.54 -8.18 -3.80
CA ASP A 19 4.30 -9.26 -2.85
C ASP A 19 5.56 -10.14 -2.64
N ASP A 20 5.42 -11.14 -1.79
CA ASP A 20 6.51 -12.08 -1.46
C ASP A 20 6.97 -12.92 -2.67
N ASP A 21 6.11 -13.09 -3.68
CA ASP A 21 6.43 -13.78 -4.93
C ASP A 21 7.17 -12.86 -5.92
N GLY A 22 7.33 -11.58 -5.59
CA GLY A 22 7.96 -10.57 -6.45
C GLY A 22 7.01 -9.97 -7.48
N GLU A 23 5.71 -10.26 -7.38
CA GLU A 23 4.69 -9.80 -8.32
C GLU A 23 4.13 -8.44 -7.88
N ARG A 24 3.86 -7.59 -8.88
CA ARG A 24 3.28 -6.27 -8.62
C ARG A 24 1.78 -6.39 -8.39
N ARG A 25 1.31 -5.91 -7.25
CA ARG A 25 -0.09 -5.92 -6.83
C ARG A 25 -0.65 -4.49 -6.76
N TYR A 26 -1.97 -4.39 -6.86
CA TYR A 26 -2.72 -3.13 -6.91
C TYR A 26 -3.83 -3.13 -5.88
N GLY A 27 -4.01 -2.01 -5.20
CA GLY A 27 -4.96 -1.93 -4.10
C GLY A 27 -5.34 -0.50 -3.75
N VAL A 28 -6.22 -0.39 -2.78
CA VAL A 28 -6.68 0.89 -2.23
C VAL A 28 -6.27 0.95 -0.77
N PHE A 29 -5.58 2.03 -0.39
CA PHE A 29 -5.23 2.28 1.00
C PHE A 29 -6.48 2.59 1.82
N ILE A 30 -6.63 1.91 2.95
CA ILE A 30 -7.76 2.09 3.87
C ILE A 30 -7.32 2.92 5.07
N GLU A 31 -6.39 2.40 5.87
CA GLU A 31 -5.90 3.08 7.07
C GLU A 31 -4.52 2.53 7.50
N MET A 32 -3.97 3.09 8.57
CA MET A 32 -2.76 2.55 9.21
C MET A 32 -3.18 1.64 10.36
N SER A 33 -2.81 0.36 10.30
CA SER A 33 -3.03 -0.56 11.43
C SER A 33 -1.99 -0.36 12.54
N THR A 34 -0.77 0.02 12.16
CA THR A 34 0.31 0.40 13.07
C THR A 34 1.11 1.57 12.48
N PRO A 35 2.09 2.17 13.19
CA PRO A 35 2.94 3.22 12.60
C PRO A 35 3.76 2.79 11.36
N HIS A 36 3.87 1.49 11.09
CA HIS A 36 4.67 0.95 10.00
C HIS A 36 3.88 0.07 9.02
N LEU A 37 2.65 -0.32 9.36
CA LEU A 37 1.79 -1.18 8.54
C LEU A 37 0.54 -0.43 8.10
N ALA A 38 0.22 -0.56 6.83
CA ALA A 38 -0.96 -0.02 6.20
C ALA A 38 -1.93 -1.16 5.86
N GLU A 39 -3.20 -0.95 6.16
CA GLU A 39 -4.28 -1.80 5.67
C GLU A 39 -4.67 -1.37 4.26
N ILE A 40 -4.69 -2.33 3.35
CA ILE A 40 -5.02 -2.14 1.94
C ILE A 40 -6.05 -3.18 1.49
N VAL A 41 -6.92 -2.80 0.56
CA VAL A 41 -7.81 -3.75 -0.12
C VAL A 41 -7.31 -3.94 -1.53
N GLU A 42 -6.99 -5.17 -1.89
CA GLU A 42 -6.57 -5.54 -3.24
C GLU A 42 -7.71 -5.41 -4.23
N ILE A 43 -7.47 -4.77 -5.39
CA ILE A 43 -8.50 -4.49 -6.38
C ILE A 43 -9.02 -5.77 -7.05
N ASP A 44 -8.13 -6.71 -7.35
CA ASP A 44 -8.48 -7.91 -8.14
C ASP A 44 -9.30 -8.93 -7.35
N THR A 45 -9.03 -9.05 -6.04
CA THR A 45 -9.62 -10.07 -5.18
C THR A 45 -10.60 -9.51 -4.16
N GLY A 46 -10.53 -8.21 -3.87
CA GLY A 46 -11.24 -7.58 -2.76
C GLY A 46 -10.74 -8.02 -1.38
N ALA A 47 -9.62 -8.74 -1.30
CA ALA A 47 -9.04 -9.19 -0.04
C ALA A 47 -8.25 -8.07 0.64
N THR A 48 -8.30 -8.07 1.97
CA THR A 48 -7.56 -7.12 2.80
C THR A 48 -6.18 -7.65 3.15
N PHE A 49 -5.15 -6.81 3.05
CA PHE A 49 -3.77 -7.11 3.40
C PHE A 49 -3.17 -6.03 4.31
N GLU A 50 -2.23 -6.43 5.15
CA GLU A 50 -1.35 -5.51 5.87
C GLU A 50 0.00 -5.46 5.18
N VAL A 51 0.38 -4.29 4.68
CA VAL A 51 1.63 -4.09 3.93
C VAL A 51 2.47 -3.01 4.60
N PRO A 52 3.80 -3.18 4.69
CA PRO A 52 4.67 -2.13 5.20
C PRO A 52 4.49 -0.85 4.38
N ILE A 53 4.27 0.27 5.06
CA ILE A 53 4.04 1.56 4.39
C ILE A 53 5.21 1.95 3.48
N CYS A 54 6.43 1.52 3.82
CA CYS A 54 7.64 1.77 3.05
C CYS A 54 7.68 1.02 1.71
N ASP A 55 6.86 -0.03 1.56
CA ASP A 55 6.78 -0.84 0.35
C ASP A 55 5.64 -0.38 -0.58
N LEU A 56 4.79 0.55 -0.09
CA LEU A 56 3.71 1.14 -0.87
C LEU A 56 4.23 2.29 -1.76
N ALA A 57 3.77 2.28 -3.01
CA ALA A 57 3.88 3.41 -3.93
C ALA A 57 2.49 3.85 -4.39
N ILE A 58 2.24 5.17 -4.41
CA ILE A 58 1.00 5.73 -4.97
C ILE A 58 1.01 5.49 -6.49
N SER A 59 -0.07 4.89 -7.00
CA SER A 59 -0.29 4.71 -8.43
C SER A 59 -0.90 6.01 -8.97
N ALA A 60 -0.11 6.77 -9.74
CA ALA A 60 -0.54 8.03 -10.35
C ALA A 60 -1.29 7.82 -11.67
#